data_AF-A0A561BJN9-F1
#
_entry.id   AF-A0A561BJN9-F1
#
_cell.length_a   1.000
_cell.length_b   1.000
_cell.length_c   1.000
_cell.angle_alpha   90.00
_cell.angle_beta   90.00
_cell.angle_gamma   90.00
#
_symmetry.space_group_name_H-M   'P 1'
#
loop_
_entity.id
_entity.type
_entity.pdbx_description
1 polymer ?
#
loop_
_entity_poly.entity_id
_entity_poly.type
_entity_poly.pdbx_seq_one_letter_code
_entity_poly.pdbx_strand_id
1 'polypeptide(L)'
;MPSELQRVAEQLLACLNEAPRAVGYLHDMARKCREAAAWIGSQSNNPSARTAAMHLDDAARRCEESTHSLALAEARAKEWVEQMVSGIRTAKPAGGSTGQRRLDAGGDKLPREPQRQDDRDDKQEADKTTVAGDETIPEELSPGRRISDEEGYRLQQKLPRREESELTQPKTRGLWVDKDGSEELLVSGQHDEWFQKAADFLRDLGIPPRNGDSITTPSHVETKFAMRMRVRGLKHETIMVNKLPCPGKWGCRALIGLILPPGSTLTVFGPDGFKKTYPQPPAEREQS
;
A
#
# COMPACT_ATOMS: atom_id res chain seq x y z
N MET A 1 -4.98 11.79 37.39
CA MET A 1 -3.96 10.92 36.77
C MET A 1 -4.62 9.58 36.49
N PRO A 2 -4.65 9.08 35.25
CA PRO A 2 -5.18 7.75 34.97
C PRO A 2 -4.39 6.69 35.75
N SER A 3 -5.07 5.64 36.21
CA SER A 3 -4.39 4.53 36.87
C SER A 3 -3.48 3.79 35.88
N GLU A 4 -2.46 3.07 36.36
CA GLU A 4 -1.59 2.27 35.49
C GLU A 4 -2.40 1.24 34.66
N LEU A 5 -3.46 0.68 35.24
CA LEU A 5 -4.39 -0.23 34.54
C LEU A 5 -5.12 0.46 33.40
N GLN A 6 -5.54 1.70 33.59
CA GLN A 6 -6.21 2.49 32.56
C GLN A 6 -5.25 2.82 31.41
N ARG A 7 -3.99 3.12 31.71
CA ARG A 7 -2.95 3.35 30.70
C ARG A 7 -2.65 2.10 29.87
N VAL A 8 -2.60 0.93 30.51
CA VAL A 8 -2.41 -0.36 29.81
C VAL A 8 -3.63 -0.68 28.93
N ALA A 9 -4.84 -0.45 29.42
CA ALA A 9 -6.07 -0.63 28.64
C ALA A 9 -6.13 0.29 27.41
N GLU A 10 -5.74 1.56 27.56
CA GLU A 10 -5.65 2.52 26.44
C GLU A 10 -4.61 2.10 25.40
N GLN A 11 -3.43 1.63 25.81
CA GLN A 11 -2.40 1.11 24.90
C GLN A 11 -2.88 -0.15 24.16
N LEU A 12 -3.58 -1.05 24.84
CA LEU A 12 -4.16 -2.25 24.25
C LEU A 12 -5.21 -1.87 23.19
N LEU A 13 -6.13 -0.95 23.51
CA LEU A 13 -7.13 -0.46 22.55
C LEU A 13 -6.49 0.24 21.36
N ALA A 14 -5.43 1.04 21.57
CA ALA A 14 -4.72 1.69 20.48
C ALA A 14 -4.10 0.66 19.51
N CYS A 15 -3.50 -0.41 20.04
CA CYS A 15 -2.99 -1.53 19.23
C CYS A 15 -4.12 -2.22 18.45
N LEU A 16 -5.27 -2.46 19.09
CA LEU A 16 -6.42 -3.11 18.47
C LEU A 16 -7.12 -2.25 17.41
N ASN A 17 -7.06 -0.92 17.52
CA ASN A 17 -7.58 -0.04 16.47
C ASN A 17 -6.78 -0.16 15.16
N GLU A 18 -5.56 -0.69 15.18
CA GLU A 18 -4.81 -1.03 13.98
C GLU A 18 -5.21 -2.39 13.37
N ALA A 19 -5.91 -3.24 14.13
CA ALA A 19 -6.27 -4.59 13.73
C ALA A 19 -7.11 -4.64 12.44
N PRO A 20 -8.14 -3.79 12.22
CA PRO A 20 -8.91 -3.82 10.97
C PRO A 20 -8.05 -3.57 9.72
N ARG A 21 -7.01 -2.74 9.83
CA ARG A 21 -6.06 -2.51 8.74
C ARG A 21 -5.23 -3.76 8.46
N ALA A 22 -4.77 -4.44 9.50
CA ALA A 22 -4.02 -5.69 9.36
C ALA A 22 -4.90 -6.82 8.79
N VAL A 23 -6.15 -6.92 9.24
CA VAL A 23 -7.17 -7.85 8.71
C VAL A 23 -7.41 -7.60 7.22
N GLY A 24 -7.62 -6.33 6.82
CA GLY A 24 -7.80 -5.98 5.41
C GLY A 24 -6.61 -6.36 4.55
N TYR A 25 -5.39 -6.14 5.04
CA TYR A 25 -4.16 -6.56 4.35
C TYR A 25 -4.05 -8.08 4.23
N LEU A 26 -4.33 -8.84 5.29
CA LEU A 26 -4.27 -10.30 5.29
C LEU A 26 -5.30 -10.92 4.34
N HIS A 27 -6.53 -10.38 4.30
CA HIS A 27 -7.54 -10.82 3.34
C HIS A 27 -7.13 -10.56 1.89
N ASP A 28 -6.59 -9.38 1.59
CA ASP A 28 -6.12 -9.07 0.24
C ASP A 28 -4.95 -9.97 -0.18
N MET A 29 -4.03 -10.28 0.74
CA MET A 29 -2.94 -11.23 0.50
C MET A 29 -3.46 -12.65 0.26
N ALA A 30 -4.38 -13.15 1.10
CA ALA A 30 -4.99 -14.46 0.92
C ALA A 30 -5.65 -14.60 -0.45
N ARG A 31 -6.42 -13.58 -0.85
CA ARG A 31 -7.08 -13.52 -2.17
C ARG A 31 -6.06 -13.61 -3.31
N LYS A 32 -5.01 -12.78 -3.29
CA LYS A 32 -3.97 -12.78 -4.33
C LYS A 32 -3.22 -14.12 -4.41
N CYS A 33 -2.93 -14.74 -3.28
CA CYS A 33 -2.32 -16.06 -3.24
C CYS A 33 -3.22 -17.12 -3.89
N ARG A 34 -4.53 -17.10 -3.63
CA ARG A 34 -5.49 -18.02 -4.25
C ARG A 34 -5.64 -17.78 -5.75
N GLU A 35 -5.71 -16.53 -6.18
CA GLU A 35 -5.76 -16.16 -7.61
C GLU A 35 -4.52 -16.68 -8.35
N ALA A 36 -3.32 -16.50 -7.77
CA ALA A 36 -2.08 -17.00 -8.33
C ALA A 36 -2.02 -18.54 -8.35
N ALA A 37 -2.44 -19.21 -7.27
CA ALA A 37 -2.49 -20.67 -7.21
C ALA A 37 -3.44 -21.25 -8.27
N ALA A 38 -4.64 -20.68 -8.42
CA ALA A 38 -5.61 -21.09 -9.43
C ALA A 38 -5.10 -20.87 -10.87
N TRP A 39 -4.45 -19.74 -11.12
CA TRP A 39 -3.83 -19.47 -12.41
C TRP A 39 -2.73 -20.48 -12.74
N ILE A 40 -1.83 -20.76 -11.79
CA ILE A 40 -0.76 -21.75 -11.97
C ILE A 40 -1.34 -23.16 -12.19
N GLY A 41 -2.34 -23.54 -11.40
CA GLY A 41 -2.99 -24.86 -11.50
C GLY A 41 -3.74 -25.08 -12.82
N SER A 42 -4.26 -24.01 -13.43
CA SER A 42 -4.96 -24.10 -14.72
C SER A 42 -4.04 -24.02 -15.94
N GLN A 43 -2.89 -23.35 -15.84
CA GLN A 43 -2.00 -23.08 -16.97
C GLN A 43 -0.81 -24.05 -17.08
N SER A 44 -0.46 -24.77 -16.01
CA SER A 44 0.79 -25.54 -15.96
C SER A 44 0.61 -26.98 -15.47
N ASN A 45 1.10 -27.92 -16.28
CA ASN A 45 1.23 -29.34 -15.90
C ASN A 45 2.59 -29.69 -15.28
N ASN A 46 3.46 -28.71 -15.04
CA ASN A 46 4.78 -28.92 -14.46
C ASN A 46 4.68 -29.26 -12.96
N PRO A 47 5.33 -30.34 -12.46
CA PRO A 47 5.36 -30.67 -11.03
C PRO A 47 5.81 -29.53 -10.11
N SER A 48 6.83 -28.76 -10.52
CA SER A 48 7.32 -27.61 -9.75
C SER A 48 6.28 -26.49 -9.63
N ALA A 49 5.49 -26.28 -10.67
CA ALA A 49 4.42 -25.30 -10.69
C ALA A 49 3.26 -25.74 -9.76
N ARG A 50 2.94 -27.03 -9.73
CA ARG A 50 1.96 -27.59 -8.78
C ARG A 50 2.40 -27.42 -7.33
N THR A 51 3.67 -27.68 -7.03
CA THR A 51 4.23 -27.44 -5.69
C THR A 51 4.16 -25.95 -5.31
N ALA A 52 4.47 -25.04 -6.24
CA ALA A 52 4.35 -23.60 -6.01
C ALA A 52 2.89 -23.17 -5.73
N ALA A 53 1.92 -23.70 -6.49
CA ALA A 53 0.50 -23.45 -6.25
C ALA A 53 0.06 -23.93 -4.85
N MET A 54 0.50 -25.13 -4.43
CA MET A 54 0.23 -25.65 -3.08
C MET A 54 0.80 -24.73 -1.97
N HIS A 55 2.00 -24.19 -2.15
CA HIS A 55 2.59 -23.25 -1.19
C HIS A 55 1.81 -21.94 -1.12
N LEU A 56 1.29 -21.44 -2.25
CA LEU A 56 0.44 -20.25 -2.27
C LEU A 56 -0.91 -20.49 -1.56
N ASP A 57 -1.51 -21.67 -1.74
CA ASP A 57 -2.73 -22.04 -1.02
C ASP A 57 -2.50 -22.19 0.49
N ASP A 58 -1.35 -22.77 0.92
CA ASP A 58 -0.97 -22.83 2.33
C ASP A 58 -0.78 -21.41 2.92
N ALA A 59 -0.13 -20.52 2.18
CA ALA A 59 0.04 -19.12 2.59
C ALA A 59 -1.29 -18.38 2.73
N ALA A 60 -2.23 -18.60 1.80
CA ALA A 60 -3.56 -18.00 1.88
C ALA A 60 -4.31 -18.47 3.14
N ARG A 61 -4.28 -19.77 3.43
CA ARG A 61 -4.90 -20.34 4.64
C ARG A 61 -4.29 -19.76 5.92
N ARG A 62 -2.97 -19.61 5.99
CA ARG A 62 -2.31 -18.97 7.16
C ARG A 62 -2.73 -17.51 7.36
N CYS A 63 -2.95 -16.77 6.27
CA CYS A 63 -3.45 -15.40 6.35
C CYS A 63 -4.88 -15.36 6.90
N GLU A 64 -5.74 -16.29 6.48
CA GLU A 64 -7.12 -16.43 6.99
C GLU A 64 -7.14 -16.84 8.47
N GLU A 65 -6.31 -17.81 8.87
CA GLU A 65 -6.13 -18.23 10.27
C GLU A 65 -5.64 -17.07 11.16
N SER A 66 -4.69 -16.28 10.67
CA SER A 66 -4.18 -15.10 11.37
C SER A 66 -5.27 -14.03 11.50
N THR A 67 -6.07 -13.84 10.46
CA THR A 67 -7.21 -12.90 10.48
C THR A 67 -8.24 -13.32 11.52
N HIS A 68 -8.59 -14.61 11.56
CA HIS A 68 -9.51 -15.15 12.54
C HIS A 68 -8.99 -15.00 13.98
N SER A 69 -7.70 -15.28 14.19
CA SER A 69 -7.04 -15.13 15.49
C SER A 69 -7.05 -13.68 15.97
N LEU A 70 -6.81 -12.74 15.07
CA LEU A 70 -6.81 -11.31 15.36
C LEU A 70 -8.22 -10.79 15.70
N ALA A 71 -9.25 -11.25 14.98
CA ALA A 71 -10.64 -10.91 15.28
C ALA A 71 -11.07 -11.43 16.67
N LEU A 72 -10.66 -12.65 17.04
CA LEU A 72 -10.89 -13.19 18.38
C LEU A 72 -10.16 -12.41 19.47
N ALA A 73 -8.92 -11.98 19.19
CA ALA A 73 -8.13 -11.18 20.12
C ALA A 73 -8.77 -9.81 20.37
N GLU A 74 -9.27 -9.16 19.31
CA GLU A 74 -9.97 -7.88 19.41
C GLU A 74 -11.24 -7.98 20.27
N ALA A 75 -12.07 -9.00 20.02
CA ALA A 75 -13.30 -9.21 20.79
C ALA A 75 -13.01 -9.44 22.28
N ARG A 76 -12.06 -10.32 22.61
CA ARG A 76 -11.68 -10.64 24.00
C ARG A 76 -11.07 -9.45 24.72
N ALA A 77 -10.24 -8.67 24.03
CA ALA A 77 -9.59 -7.53 24.64
C ALA A 77 -10.55 -6.37 24.88
N LYS A 78 -11.52 -6.12 23.98
CA LYS A 78 -12.61 -5.17 24.22
C LYS A 78 -13.44 -5.56 25.45
N GLU A 79 -13.83 -6.84 25.54
CA GLU A 79 -14.56 -7.38 26.69
C GLU A 79 -13.76 -7.18 28.00
N TRP A 80 -12.46 -7.49 27.98
CA TRP A 80 -11.60 -7.30 29.15
C TRP A 80 -11.48 -5.83 29.57
N VAL A 81 -11.32 -4.90 28.61
CA VAL A 81 -11.26 -3.46 28.90
C VAL A 81 -12.59 -2.97 29.47
N GLU A 82 -13.73 -3.39 28.93
CA GLU A 82 -15.05 -3.05 29.46
C GLU A 82 -15.21 -3.54 30.91
N GLN A 83 -14.83 -4.79 31.22
CA GLN A 83 -14.88 -5.33 32.58
C GLN A 83 -13.98 -4.56 33.56
N MET A 84 -12.78 -4.17 33.12
CA MET A 84 -11.81 -3.47 33.97
C MET A 84 -12.13 -2.00 34.19
N VAL A 85 -12.65 -1.31 33.17
CA VAL A 85 -12.95 0.14 33.22
C VAL A 85 -14.34 0.42 33.82
N SER A 86 -15.33 -0.46 33.61
CA SER A 86 -16.66 -0.33 34.24
C SER A 86 -16.68 -0.64 35.74
N GLY A 87 -15.57 -1.14 36.30
CA GLY A 87 -15.47 -1.45 37.73
C GLY A 87 -16.27 -2.68 38.18
N ILE A 88 -16.86 -3.44 37.26
CA ILE A 88 -17.55 -4.70 37.58
C ILE A 88 -16.48 -5.77 37.77
N ARG A 89 -15.97 -5.90 39.00
CA ARG A 89 -15.23 -7.10 39.43
C ARG A 89 -16.22 -8.27 39.46
N THR A 90 -16.39 -8.98 38.34
CA THR A 90 -16.98 -10.32 38.39
C THR A 90 -16.03 -11.21 39.17
N ALA A 91 -16.42 -11.53 40.40
CA ALA A 91 -15.73 -12.54 41.19
C ALA A 91 -15.72 -13.86 40.38
N LYS A 92 -14.50 -14.42 40.29
CA LYS A 92 -14.09 -15.76 39.86
C LYS A 92 -15.23 -16.80 39.74
N PRO A 93 -15.25 -17.64 38.69
CA PRO A 93 -16.21 -18.74 38.61
C PRO A 93 -15.81 -19.79 39.66
N ALA A 94 -16.66 -19.98 40.66
CA ALA A 94 -16.64 -21.18 41.48
C ALA A 94 -17.25 -22.32 40.66
N GLY A 95 -16.48 -23.40 40.49
CA GLY A 95 -16.91 -24.59 39.76
C GLY A 95 -18.10 -25.30 40.42
N GLY A 96 -18.82 -26.09 39.61
CA GLY A 96 -19.94 -26.89 40.07
C GLY A 96 -20.63 -27.68 38.97
N SER A 97 -19.97 -28.73 38.48
CA SER A 97 -20.50 -30.06 38.12
C SER A 97 -21.93 -30.23 37.55
N THR A 98 -21.97 -30.74 36.32
CA THR A 98 -22.73 -31.93 35.86
C THR A 98 -24.27 -31.96 35.94
N GLY A 99 -24.90 -32.12 34.76
CA GLY A 99 -26.27 -32.64 34.65
C GLY A 99 -26.79 -32.70 33.21
N GLN A 100 -26.76 -33.88 32.61
CA GLN A 100 -27.33 -34.21 31.29
C GLN A 100 -28.84 -33.93 31.20
N ARG A 101 -29.33 -33.51 30.01
CA ARG A 101 -30.24 -34.33 29.18
C ARG A 101 -30.53 -33.72 27.80
N ARG A 102 -30.35 -34.53 26.75
CA ARG A 102 -31.13 -34.41 25.51
C ARG A 102 -32.60 -34.76 25.81
N LEU A 103 -33.53 -34.24 25.01
CA LEU A 103 -34.57 -34.99 24.28
C LEU A 103 -35.44 -34.00 23.47
N ASP A 104 -35.30 -34.08 22.15
CA ASP A 104 -36.32 -34.21 21.09
C ASP A 104 -37.59 -33.33 21.03
N ALA A 105 -37.70 -32.72 19.83
CA ALA A 105 -38.80 -32.81 18.85
C ALA A 105 -40.20 -32.23 19.14
N GLY A 106 -40.66 -31.39 18.18
CA GLY A 106 -42.02 -31.52 17.62
C GLY A 106 -42.80 -30.23 17.39
N GLY A 107 -43.05 -29.89 16.11
CA GLY A 107 -44.40 -29.57 15.64
C GLY A 107 -44.79 -28.11 15.35
N ASP A 108 -44.76 -27.76 14.06
CA ASP A 108 -45.79 -27.07 13.24
C ASP A 108 -46.43 -25.73 13.69
N LYS A 109 -46.30 -24.69 12.84
CA LYS A 109 -47.28 -24.29 11.80
C LYS A 109 -46.98 -22.91 11.19
N LEU A 110 -46.93 -22.88 9.85
CA LEU A 110 -47.17 -21.72 8.96
C LEU A 110 -48.66 -21.30 8.97
N PRO A 111 -49.05 -20.06 8.60
CA PRO A 111 -49.16 -19.60 7.18
C PRO A 111 -48.65 -18.15 6.96
N ARG A 112 -47.97 -17.81 5.85
CA ARG A 112 -48.39 -17.64 4.43
C ARG A 112 -49.23 -16.36 4.16
N GLU A 113 -48.54 -15.30 3.73
CA GLU A 113 -48.73 -14.42 2.53
C GLU A 113 -50.12 -13.85 2.16
N PRO A 114 -50.22 -12.65 1.51
CA PRO A 114 -49.79 -12.49 0.10
C PRO A 114 -49.29 -11.11 -0.43
N GLN A 115 -48.32 -11.23 -1.35
CA GLN A 115 -48.10 -10.58 -2.66
C GLN A 115 -48.91 -9.35 -3.13
N ARG A 116 -48.18 -8.44 -3.83
CA ARG A 116 -48.35 -7.91 -5.21
C ARG A 116 -47.25 -6.82 -5.40
N GLN A 117 -46.25 -6.87 -6.28
CA GLN A 117 -46.11 -7.17 -7.72
C GLN A 117 -46.54 -6.02 -8.65
N ASP A 118 -45.70 -5.80 -9.67
CA ASP A 118 -45.80 -4.91 -10.86
C ASP A 118 -45.18 -3.50 -10.70
N ASP A 119 -44.42 -2.92 -11.63
CA ASP A 119 -44.07 -3.34 -12.99
C ASP A 119 -42.82 -2.59 -13.53
N ARG A 120 -42.35 -3.10 -14.66
CA ARG A 120 -41.27 -2.70 -15.60
C ARG A 120 -41.19 -1.21 -15.99
N ASP A 121 -40.02 -0.70 -16.40
CA ASP A 121 -39.63 -0.55 -17.82
C ASP A 121 -38.33 0.26 -18.07
N ASP A 122 -37.68 -0.09 -19.18
CA ASP A 122 -36.51 0.47 -19.85
C ASP A 122 -36.57 1.99 -20.14
N LYS A 123 -35.41 2.65 -20.18
CA LYS A 123 -34.88 3.28 -21.41
C LYS A 123 -33.53 3.99 -21.24
N GLN A 124 -32.64 3.66 -22.16
CA GLN A 124 -31.56 4.51 -22.68
C GLN A 124 -32.14 5.75 -23.37
N GLU A 125 -31.48 6.90 -23.26
CA GLU A 125 -31.13 7.69 -24.44
C GLU A 125 -30.04 8.72 -24.10
N ALA A 126 -29.06 8.77 -24.99
CA ALA A 126 -28.16 9.88 -25.16
C ALA A 126 -28.82 10.87 -26.12
N ASP A 127 -28.66 12.18 -25.90
CA ASP A 127 -28.49 13.07 -27.05
C ASP A 127 -27.54 14.23 -26.77
N LYS A 128 -26.88 14.54 -27.87
CA LYS A 128 -25.79 15.40 -28.24
C LYS A 128 -26.24 16.85 -28.28
N THR A 129 -25.36 17.77 -27.91
CA THR A 129 -25.35 19.08 -28.58
C THR A 129 -23.92 19.54 -28.77
N THR A 130 -23.53 19.56 -30.04
CA THR A 130 -22.36 20.23 -30.61
C THR A 130 -22.58 21.74 -30.67
N VAL A 131 -21.53 22.56 -30.52
CA VAL A 131 -21.07 23.57 -31.52
C VAL A 131 -19.98 24.49 -30.91
N ALA A 132 -18.96 24.73 -31.74
CA ALA A 132 -17.94 25.79 -31.75
C ALA A 132 -16.95 25.84 -30.57
N GLY A 133 -15.63 25.70 -30.74
CA GLY A 133 -14.83 26.21 -31.85
C GLY A 133 -14.18 27.52 -31.40
N ASP A 134 -13.19 27.43 -30.52
CA ASP A 134 -12.20 28.49 -30.32
C ASP A 134 -10.84 27.83 -30.13
N GLU A 135 -9.88 28.28 -30.93
CA GLU A 135 -8.55 27.71 -31.04
C GLU A 135 -7.70 28.14 -29.84
N THR A 136 -7.80 27.41 -28.74
CA THR A 136 -6.85 27.57 -27.63
C THR A 136 -5.57 26.81 -27.96
N ILE A 137 -4.59 27.59 -28.40
CA ILE A 137 -3.14 27.31 -28.45
C ILE A 137 -2.74 26.29 -27.36
N PRO A 138 -1.97 25.23 -27.66
CA PRO A 138 -1.59 24.24 -26.65
C PRO A 138 -0.86 24.92 -25.49
N GLU A 139 -1.48 24.82 -24.32
CA GLU A 139 -0.96 25.23 -23.03
C GLU A 139 0.42 24.58 -22.86
N GLU A 140 1.49 25.38 -23.02
CA GLU A 140 2.83 24.98 -22.61
C GLU A 140 2.74 24.57 -21.14
N LEU A 141 2.87 23.27 -20.87
CA LEU A 141 2.91 22.70 -19.52
C LEU A 141 3.97 23.43 -18.70
N SER A 142 3.50 24.38 -17.88
CA SER A 142 4.32 25.24 -17.03
C SER A 142 5.29 24.41 -16.18
N PRO A 143 6.54 24.88 -16.01
CA PRO A 143 7.52 24.19 -15.18
C PRO A 143 6.97 24.00 -13.76
N GLY A 144 7.18 22.82 -13.17
CA GLY A 144 6.72 22.49 -11.82
C GLY A 144 7.14 23.52 -10.77
N ARG A 145 6.45 23.54 -9.62
CA ARG A 145 6.69 24.51 -8.55
C ARG A 145 8.17 24.46 -8.14
N ARG A 146 8.86 25.60 -8.29
CA ARG A 146 10.24 25.74 -7.81
C ARG A 146 10.22 25.82 -6.29
N ILE A 147 10.71 24.76 -5.64
CA ILE A 147 10.90 24.69 -4.19
C ILE A 147 12.30 25.21 -3.87
N SER A 148 12.42 26.18 -2.96
CA SER A 148 13.72 26.64 -2.45
C SER A 148 14.41 25.57 -1.60
N ASP A 149 15.71 25.70 -1.36
CA ASP A 149 16.45 24.71 -0.58
C ASP A 149 15.97 24.69 0.87
N GLU A 150 15.76 25.87 1.45
CA GLU A 150 15.22 26.04 2.79
C GLU A 150 13.84 25.40 2.92
N GLU A 151 12.96 25.61 1.93
CA GLU A 151 11.64 24.99 1.92
C GLU A 151 11.73 23.46 1.73
N GLY A 152 12.59 22.99 0.83
CA GLY A 152 12.80 21.57 0.57
C GLY A 152 13.26 20.82 1.82
N TYR A 153 14.24 21.36 2.55
CA TYR A 153 14.69 20.79 3.83
C TYR A 153 13.61 20.87 4.91
N ARG A 154 12.88 21.99 5.01
CA ARG A 154 11.76 22.12 5.96
C ARG A 154 10.67 21.08 5.71
N LEU A 155 10.32 20.83 4.44
CA LEU A 155 9.35 19.81 4.06
C LEU A 155 9.88 18.39 4.30
N GLN A 156 11.17 18.16 4.07
CA GLN A 156 11.82 16.88 4.35
C GLN A 156 11.76 16.54 5.84
N GLN A 157 11.95 17.52 6.72
CA GLN A 157 11.87 17.37 8.17
C GLN A 157 10.46 17.01 8.69
N LYS A 158 9.40 17.23 7.89
CA LYS A 158 8.04 16.76 8.22
C LYS A 158 7.90 15.23 8.11
N LEU A 159 8.77 14.57 7.36
CA LEU A 159 8.70 13.12 7.17
C LEU A 159 9.15 12.40 8.45
N PRO A 160 8.52 11.26 8.81
CA PRO A 160 8.91 10.52 10.00
C PRO A 160 10.35 10.03 9.86
N ARG A 161 11.11 10.11 10.95
CA ARG A 161 12.45 9.53 11.02
C ARG A 161 12.35 8.03 10.82
N ARG A 162 13.25 7.53 9.99
CA ARG A 162 13.37 6.10 9.69
C ARG A 162 14.36 5.49 10.65
N GLU A 163 13.87 4.82 11.68
CA GLU A 163 14.70 3.98 12.55
C GLU A 163 14.72 2.58 11.94
N GLU A 164 15.85 2.20 11.35
CA GLU A 164 16.05 0.83 10.88
C GLU A 164 16.38 -0.06 12.08
N SER A 165 15.68 -1.18 12.21
CA SER A 165 16.00 -2.21 13.20
C SER A 165 16.15 -3.55 12.51
N GLU A 166 16.81 -4.50 13.16
CA GLU A 166 16.92 -5.88 12.63
C GLU A 166 15.55 -6.56 12.48
N LEU A 167 14.56 -6.13 13.27
CA LEU A 167 13.23 -6.70 13.31
C LEU A 167 12.25 -6.01 12.34
N THR A 168 12.53 -4.76 11.97
CA THR A 168 11.64 -3.96 11.12
C THR A 168 12.43 -3.17 10.08
N GLN A 169 12.07 -3.37 8.81
CA GLN A 169 12.42 -2.47 7.74
C GLN A 169 11.19 -1.61 7.42
N PRO A 170 11.02 -0.45 8.08
CA PRO A 170 9.89 0.44 7.79
C PRO A 170 9.83 0.79 6.30
N LYS A 171 8.69 1.27 5.80
CA LYS A 171 8.63 1.77 4.42
C LYS A 171 9.29 3.14 4.32
N THR A 172 9.93 3.41 3.19
CA THR A 172 10.38 4.76 2.85
C THR A 172 9.14 5.60 2.61
N ARG A 173 9.11 6.79 3.19
CA ARG A 173 8.09 7.80 2.92
C ARG A 173 8.73 8.96 2.18
N GLY A 174 7.96 9.55 1.29
CA GLY A 174 8.31 10.79 0.64
C GLY A 174 7.13 11.74 0.60
N LEU A 175 7.41 12.96 0.15
CA LEU A 175 6.43 14.01 -0.05
C LEU A 175 6.70 14.60 -1.43
N TRP A 176 5.66 14.80 -2.21
CA TRP A 176 5.69 15.63 -3.42
C TRP A 176 4.83 16.85 -3.17
N VAL A 177 5.24 18.00 -3.69
CA VAL A 177 4.41 19.21 -3.72
C VAL A 177 4.17 19.56 -5.16
N ASP A 178 2.90 19.58 -5.56
CA ASP A 178 2.52 19.90 -6.93
C ASP A 178 2.64 21.39 -7.25
N LYS A 179 2.27 21.77 -8.48
CA LYS A 179 2.29 23.15 -8.96
C LYS A 179 1.40 24.09 -8.13
N ASP A 180 0.32 23.57 -7.57
CA ASP A 180 -0.69 24.30 -6.83
C ASP A 180 -0.35 24.37 -5.32
N GLY A 181 0.73 23.72 -4.90
CA GLY A 181 1.19 23.66 -3.51
C GLY A 181 0.55 22.53 -2.71
N SER A 182 -0.19 21.63 -3.34
CA SER A 182 -0.79 20.47 -2.66
C SER A 182 0.29 19.45 -2.33
N GLU A 183 0.29 18.99 -1.08
CA GLU A 183 1.23 17.99 -0.60
C GLU A 183 0.66 16.57 -0.81
N GLU A 184 1.38 15.71 -1.53
CA GLU A 184 1.02 14.30 -1.72
C GLU A 184 2.04 13.38 -1.06
N LEU A 185 1.56 12.46 -0.23
CA LEU A 185 2.40 11.46 0.43
C LEU A 185 2.79 10.35 -0.54
N LEU A 186 4.10 10.08 -0.63
CA LEU A 186 4.68 8.98 -1.39
C LEU A 186 5.12 7.87 -0.44
N VAL A 187 4.95 6.60 -0.82
CA VAL A 187 5.32 5.44 0.02
C VAL A 187 6.02 4.39 -0.83
N SER A 188 7.13 3.81 -0.35
CA SER A 188 7.77 2.68 -1.04
C SER A 188 6.98 1.38 -0.89
N GLY A 189 7.14 0.47 -1.85
CA GLY A 189 6.41 -0.79 -1.89
C GLY A 189 5.91 -1.13 -3.30
N GLN A 190 5.24 -2.27 -3.39
CA GLN A 190 4.87 -2.92 -4.65
C GLN A 190 3.36 -2.83 -4.97
N HIS A 191 2.61 -2.10 -4.15
CA HIS A 191 1.14 -2.14 -4.14
C HIS A 191 0.50 -0.94 -4.88
N ASP A 192 1.21 -0.34 -5.82
CA ASP A 192 0.68 0.72 -6.67
C ASP A 192 1.01 0.50 -8.15
N GLU A 193 0.35 1.25 -9.02
CA GLU A 193 0.56 1.16 -10.48
C GLU A 193 1.97 1.60 -10.91
N TRP A 194 2.61 2.49 -10.14
CA TRP A 194 3.91 3.04 -10.48
C TRP A 194 5.01 2.00 -10.32
N PHE A 195 4.90 1.13 -9.34
CA PHE A 195 5.76 -0.04 -9.18
C PHE A 195 5.74 -0.91 -10.44
N GLN A 196 4.54 -1.29 -10.90
CA GLN A 196 4.40 -2.20 -12.05
C GLN A 196 4.94 -1.54 -13.33
N LYS A 197 4.55 -0.29 -13.60
CA LYS A 197 5.05 0.46 -14.76
C LYS A 197 6.56 0.63 -14.73
N ALA A 198 7.15 0.91 -13.56
CA ALA A 198 8.61 1.03 -13.41
C ALA A 198 9.32 -0.31 -13.62
N ALA A 199 8.76 -1.40 -13.07
CA ALA A 199 9.32 -2.74 -13.22
C ALA A 199 9.31 -3.18 -14.69
N ASP A 200 8.20 -2.96 -15.40
CA ASP A 200 8.05 -3.34 -16.80
C ASP A 200 8.95 -2.48 -17.70
N PHE A 201 9.02 -1.17 -17.47
CA PHE A 201 9.94 -0.31 -18.22
C PHE A 201 11.40 -0.76 -18.09
N LEU A 202 11.84 -1.09 -16.87
CA LEU A 202 13.21 -1.57 -16.66
C LEU A 202 13.43 -2.95 -17.29
N ARG A 203 12.42 -3.83 -17.22
CA ARG A 203 12.46 -5.16 -17.87
C ARG A 203 12.59 -5.06 -19.38
N ASP A 204 11.89 -4.11 -20.00
CA ASP A 204 11.95 -3.85 -21.45
C ASP A 204 13.34 -3.35 -21.88
N LEU A 205 14.05 -2.67 -20.99
CA LEU A 205 15.46 -2.31 -21.17
C LEU A 205 16.44 -3.45 -20.86
N GLY A 206 15.96 -4.65 -20.49
CA GLY A 206 16.80 -5.77 -20.07
C GLY A 206 17.45 -5.58 -18.70
N ILE A 207 16.84 -4.77 -17.83
CA ILE A 207 17.33 -4.46 -16.49
C ILE A 207 16.42 -5.11 -15.42
N PRO A 208 16.96 -5.92 -14.50
CA PRO A 208 18.33 -6.42 -14.49
C PRO A 208 18.55 -7.49 -15.57
N PRO A 209 19.80 -7.80 -15.94
CA PRO A 209 20.10 -8.91 -16.84
C PRO A 209 19.52 -10.22 -16.29
N ARG A 210 19.11 -11.15 -17.19
CA ARG A 210 18.47 -12.44 -16.86
C ARG A 210 19.34 -13.42 -16.05
N ASN A 211 20.44 -12.97 -15.45
CA ASN A 211 21.50 -13.77 -14.83
C ASN A 211 21.26 -14.00 -13.33
N GLY A 212 20.02 -13.84 -12.85
CA GLY A 212 19.66 -14.01 -11.43
C GLY A 212 19.79 -12.75 -10.56
N ASP A 213 20.18 -11.60 -11.13
CA ASP A 213 20.10 -10.31 -10.44
C ASP A 213 18.61 -9.98 -10.21
N SER A 214 18.20 -9.75 -8.97
CA SER A 214 16.89 -9.18 -8.63
C SER A 214 17.08 -7.77 -8.10
N ILE A 215 16.24 -6.83 -8.56
CA ILE A 215 16.30 -5.43 -8.13
C ILE A 215 15.01 -5.06 -7.40
N THR A 216 15.16 -4.45 -6.24
CA THR A 216 14.03 -3.91 -5.44
C THR A 216 13.70 -2.47 -5.80
N THR A 217 14.59 -1.82 -6.56
CA THR A 217 14.52 -0.41 -6.98
C THR A 217 13.18 0.02 -7.60
N PRO A 218 12.47 -0.80 -8.40
CA PRO A 218 11.13 -0.43 -8.88
C PRO A 218 10.14 -0.09 -7.77
N SER A 219 10.33 -0.62 -6.56
CA SER A 219 9.46 -0.34 -5.40
C SER A 219 9.82 0.94 -4.65
N HIS A 220 10.96 1.56 -4.95
CA HIS A 220 11.44 2.75 -4.25
C HIS A 220 10.66 4.00 -4.67
N VAL A 221 10.57 4.97 -3.76
CA VAL A 221 9.77 6.20 -3.96
C VAL A 221 10.24 6.96 -5.20
N GLU A 222 11.55 7.13 -5.33
CA GLU A 222 12.20 7.93 -6.36
C GLU A 222 11.98 7.35 -7.75
N THR A 223 12.09 6.03 -7.87
CA THR A 223 11.91 5.29 -9.11
C THR A 223 10.45 5.31 -9.57
N LYS A 224 9.51 5.11 -8.63
CA LYS A 224 8.08 5.21 -8.91
C LYS A 224 7.68 6.63 -9.31
N PHE A 225 8.22 7.63 -8.63
CA PHE A 225 7.95 9.02 -8.96
C PHE A 225 8.53 9.42 -10.33
N ALA A 226 9.75 8.98 -10.66
CA ALA A 226 10.30 9.18 -12.01
C ALA A 226 9.43 8.54 -13.09
N MET A 227 8.88 7.34 -12.82
CA MET A 227 7.94 6.69 -13.75
C MET A 227 6.63 7.47 -13.86
N ARG A 228 6.10 7.97 -12.74
CA ARG A 228 4.93 8.86 -12.73
C ARG A 228 5.17 10.11 -13.57
N MET A 229 6.35 10.73 -13.46
CA MET A 229 6.71 11.87 -14.30
C MET A 229 6.66 11.51 -15.78
N ARG A 230 7.25 10.37 -16.17
CA ARG A 230 7.23 9.90 -17.56
C ARG A 230 5.81 9.70 -18.09
N VAL A 231 4.95 9.03 -17.31
CA VAL A 231 3.60 8.67 -17.75
C VAL A 231 2.67 9.87 -17.76
N ARG A 232 2.81 10.79 -16.80
CA ARG A 232 1.95 11.98 -16.66
C ARG A 232 2.50 13.24 -17.34
N GLY A 233 3.65 13.16 -18.00
CA GLY A 233 4.28 14.31 -18.67
C GLY A 233 4.82 15.38 -17.72
N LEU A 234 5.12 15.04 -16.47
CA LEU A 234 5.74 15.98 -15.52
C LEU A 234 7.22 16.16 -15.88
N LYS A 235 7.72 17.40 -15.82
CA LYS A 235 9.07 17.74 -16.29
C LYS A 235 10.04 18.12 -15.20
N HIS A 236 9.71 19.08 -14.35
CA HIS A 236 10.66 19.66 -13.40
C HIS A 236 10.08 19.59 -11.99
N GLU A 237 10.29 18.44 -11.35
CA GLU A 237 9.63 18.11 -10.10
C GLU A 237 10.62 17.99 -8.95
N THR A 238 10.13 18.21 -7.74
CA THR A 238 10.89 18.07 -6.49
C THR A 238 10.17 17.16 -5.54
N ILE A 239 10.88 16.18 -4.98
CA ILE A 239 10.37 15.29 -3.93
C ILE A 239 11.30 15.31 -2.72
N MET A 240 10.71 15.07 -1.55
CA MET A 240 11.41 14.85 -0.30
C MET A 240 11.29 13.38 0.07
N VAL A 241 12.35 12.77 0.61
CA VAL A 241 12.36 11.37 1.06
C VAL A 241 13.02 11.24 2.43
N ASN A 242 12.61 10.23 3.20
CA ASN A 242 13.19 9.93 4.52
C ASN A 242 14.26 8.82 4.48
N LYS A 243 14.66 8.37 3.29
CA LYS A 243 15.77 7.44 3.06
C LYS A 243 16.57 7.93 1.87
N LEU A 244 17.90 7.87 1.95
CA LEU A 244 18.74 8.24 0.82
C LEU A 244 18.48 7.34 -0.40
N PRO A 245 18.47 7.90 -1.63
CA PRO A 245 18.43 7.10 -2.84
C PRO A 245 19.56 6.09 -2.86
N CYS A 246 19.22 4.81 -3.05
CA CYS A 246 20.19 3.73 -2.93
C CYS A 246 21.30 3.85 -4.00
N PRO A 247 22.57 3.59 -3.62
CA PRO A 247 23.70 3.62 -4.53
C PRO A 247 23.79 2.33 -5.37
N GLY A 248 24.81 2.27 -6.24
CA GLY A 248 25.14 1.08 -7.04
C GLY A 248 24.54 1.09 -8.45
N LYS A 249 25.00 0.14 -9.28
CA LYS A 249 24.62 0.02 -10.71
C LYS A 249 23.11 -0.10 -10.96
N TRP A 250 22.40 -0.72 -10.01
CA TRP A 250 20.95 -0.91 -10.06
C TRP A 250 20.19 -0.06 -9.03
N GLY A 251 20.89 0.86 -8.37
CA GLY A 251 20.30 1.75 -7.38
C GLY A 251 19.53 2.91 -8.01
N CYS A 252 18.70 3.58 -7.21
CA CYS A 252 17.95 4.76 -7.62
C CYS A 252 18.86 5.82 -8.24
N ARG A 253 20.06 6.02 -7.68
CA ARG A 253 21.02 7.02 -8.19
C ARG A 253 21.41 6.79 -9.66
N ALA A 254 21.42 5.54 -10.11
CA ALA A 254 21.73 5.17 -11.49
C ALA A 254 20.46 5.11 -12.36
N LEU A 255 19.36 4.57 -11.84
CA LEU A 255 18.18 4.25 -12.64
C LEU A 255 17.22 5.43 -12.85
N ILE A 256 17.18 6.42 -11.97
CA ILE A 256 16.26 7.57 -12.12
C ILE A 256 16.44 8.25 -13.48
N GLY A 257 17.69 8.53 -13.87
CA GLY A 257 17.98 9.21 -15.14
C GLY A 257 17.50 8.45 -16.39
N LEU A 258 17.48 7.11 -16.33
CA LEU A 258 16.97 6.27 -17.42
C LEU A 258 15.43 6.27 -17.50
N ILE A 259 14.77 6.47 -16.37
CA ILE A 259 13.30 6.40 -16.24
C ILE A 259 12.64 7.76 -16.47
N LEU A 260 13.34 8.87 -16.22
CA LEU A 260 12.78 10.18 -16.44
C LEU A 260 12.37 10.40 -17.92
N PRO A 261 11.33 11.20 -18.17
CA PRO A 261 11.06 11.67 -19.52
C PRO A 261 12.27 12.44 -20.07
N PRO A 262 12.57 12.35 -21.39
CA PRO A 262 13.66 13.12 -21.98
C PRO A 262 13.53 14.62 -21.73
N GLY A 263 14.63 15.28 -21.34
CA GLY A 263 14.66 16.71 -21.03
C GLY A 263 14.10 17.10 -19.66
N SER A 264 13.66 16.12 -18.85
CA SER A 264 13.06 16.37 -17.53
C SER A 264 14.07 16.24 -16.40
N THR A 265 13.77 16.87 -15.27
CA THR A 265 14.60 16.84 -14.06
C THR A 265 13.80 16.49 -12.81
N LEU A 266 14.34 15.63 -11.96
CA LEU A 266 13.81 15.31 -10.63
C LEU A 266 14.82 15.72 -9.56
N THR A 267 14.45 16.67 -8.71
CA THR A 267 15.23 17.04 -7.51
C THR A 267 14.76 16.23 -6.31
N VAL A 268 15.69 15.58 -5.62
CA VAL A 268 15.41 14.76 -4.44
C VAL A 268 16.11 15.37 -3.22
N PHE A 269 15.32 15.73 -2.21
CA PHE A 269 15.79 16.09 -0.87
C PHE A 269 15.71 14.85 0.04
N GLY A 270 16.77 14.58 0.79
CA GLY A 270 16.88 13.43 1.68
C GLY A 270 17.39 13.81 3.06
N PRO A 271 17.56 12.83 3.97
CA PRO A 271 18.15 13.07 5.28
C PRO A 271 19.59 13.60 5.18
N ASP A 272 20.10 14.15 6.28
CA ASP A 272 21.50 14.60 6.43
C ASP A 272 21.92 15.68 5.42
N GLY A 273 20.99 16.57 5.05
CA GLY A 273 21.25 17.64 4.10
C GLY A 273 21.36 17.17 2.65
N PHE A 274 21.02 15.91 2.35
CA PHE A 274 21.08 15.40 0.99
C PHE A 274 20.16 16.18 0.04
N LYS A 275 20.73 16.66 -1.06
CA LYS A 275 20.00 17.23 -2.20
C LYS A 275 20.69 16.80 -3.49
N LYS A 276 19.92 16.29 -4.44
CA LYS A 276 20.45 15.89 -5.75
C LYS A 276 19.41 15.98 -6.85
N THR A 277 19.80 16.54 -8.00
CA THR A 277 18.95 16.60 -9.19
C THR A 277 19.39 15.54 -10.21
N TYR A 278 18.40 14.85 -10.80
CA TYR A 278 18.56 13.83 -11.82
C TYR A 278 17.87 14.25 -13.13
N PRO A 279 18.32 13.77 -14.31
CA PRO A 279 19.57 13.05 -14.51
C PRO A 279 20.74 13.92 -14.09
N GLN A 280 21.80 13.30 -13.56
CA GLN A 280 23.00 14.08 -13.31
C GLN A 280 23.57 14.50 -14.66
N PRO A 281 24.07 15.74 -14.79
CA PRO A 281 24.90 16.07 -15.94
C PRO A 281 26.03 15.03 -16.01
N PRO A 282 26.45 14.60 -17.21
CA PRO A 282 27.61 13.73 -17.33
C PRO A 282 28.74 14.40 -16.57
N ALA A 283 29.26 13.73 -15.55
CA ALA A 283 30.49 14.19 -14.89
C ALA A 283 31.50 14.33 -16.02
N GLU A 284 32.06 15.53 -16.18
CA GLU A 284 33.17 15.76 -17.11
C GLU A 284 34.17 14.64 -16.82
N ARG A 285 34.33 13.72 -17.78
CA ARG A 285 35.27 12.62 -17.64
C ARG A 285 36.63 13.29 -17.53
N GLU A 286 37.20 13.28 -16.34
CA GLU A 286 38.61 13.53 -16.15
C GLU A 286 39.35 12.59 -17.11
N GLN A 287 39.90 13.20 -18.16
CA GLN A 287 40.84 12.55 -19.05
C GLN A 287 42.09 12.28 -18.21
N SER A 288 42.40 11.00 -18.00
CA SER A 288 43.72 10.52 -17.62
C SER A 288 43.93 9.14 -18.21
#